data_AF-R2SSS5-F1
#
_entry.id   AF-R2SSS5-F1
#
_cell.length_a   1.000
_cell.length_b   1.000
_cell.length_c   1.000
_cell.angle_alpha   90.00
_cell.angle_beta   90.00
_cell.angle_gamma   90.00
#
_symmetry.space_group_name_H-M   'P 1'
#
loop_
_entity.id
_entity.type
_entity.pdbx_description
1 polymer ?
#
loop_
_entity_poly.entity_id
_entity_poly.type
_entity_poly.pdbx_seq_one_letter_code
_entity_poly.pdbx_strand_id
1 'polypeptide(L)' 'MQEVNENDTLVEIIDESAGNNAVLVSLADWNSIQETLFLSQTGTLNTVKAREKDDSGSTAVDDIDWEAL' A
#
# COMPACT_ATOMS: atom_id res chain seq x y z
N MET A 1 -20.35 5.83 7.15
CA MET A 1 -19.57 5.91 5.89
C MET A 1 -18.58 7.06 5.90
N GLN A 2 -18.98 8.26 6.32
CA GLN A 2 -18.05 9.40 6.48
C GLN A 2 -16.88 9.06 7.42
N GLU A 3 -17.15 8.43 8.56
CA GLU A 3 -16.14 8.08 9.57
C GLU A 3 -15.02 7.13 9.10
N VAL A 4 -15.32 6.20 8.18
CA VAL A 4 -14.32 5.26 7.61
C VAL A 4 -13.43 5.96 6.59
N ASN A 5 -13.97 6.92 5.86
CA ASN A 5 -13.22 7.68 4.86
C ASN A 5 -12.36 8.80 5.47
N GLU A 6 -12.69 9.26 6.68
CA GLU A 6 -12.00 10.39 7.32
C GLU A 6 -10.90 9.96 8.29
N ASN A 7 -10.97 8.74 8.83
CA ASN A 7 -10.06 8.29 9.88
C ASN A 7 -9.20 7.08 9.51
N ASP A 8 -9.33 6.58 8.27
CA ASP A 8 -8.66 5.36 7.78
C ASP A 8 -8.87 4.14 8.72
N THR A 9 -10.00 4.14 9.44
CA THR A 9 -10.33 3.14 10.45
C THR A 9 -11.15 2.02 9.83
N LEU A 10 -10.66 0.78 9.99
CA LEU A 10 -11.38 -0.43 9.60
C LEU A 10 -12.56 -0.68 10.55
N VAL A 11 -13.72 -1.01 10.00
CA VAL A 11 -14.90 -1.40 10.80
C VAL A 11 -15.21 -2.88 10.57
N GLU A 12 -15.18 -3.66 11.64
CA GLU A 12 -15.57 -5.06 11.61
C GLU A 12 -17.09 -5.20 11.84
N ILE A 13 -17.76 -5.90 10.93
CA ILE A 13 -19.15 -6.31 11.05
C ILE A 13 -19.13 -7.79 11.40
N ILE A 14 -19.52 -8.11 12.64
CA ILE A 14 -19.49 -9.48 13.17
C ILE A 14 -20.93 -10.00 13.21
N ASP A 15 -21.17 -11.14 12.55
CA ASP A 15 -22.42 -11.89 12.67
C ASP A 15 -22.27 -12.88 13.84
N GLU A 16 -23.26 -12.95 14.72
CA GLU A 16 -23.30 -13.93 15.83
C GLU A 16 -23.35 -15.38 15.31
N SER A 17 -23.87 -15.56 14.09
CA SER A 17 -23.84 -16.80 13.32
C SER A 17 -22.53 -16.84 12.54
N ALA A 18 -21.61 -17.73 12.94
CA ALA A 18 -20.32 -17.87 12.28
C ALA A 18 -20.48 -18.06 10.76
N GLY A 19 -19.97 -17.10 9.97
CA GLY A 19 -19.90 -17.23 8.50
C GLY A 19 -20.10 -15.95 7.69
N ASN A 20 -20.71 -14.91 8.25
CA ASN A 20 -21.06 -13.68 7.49
C ASN A 20 -20.31 -12.42 7.95
N ASN A 21 -19.16 -12.59 8.60
CA ASN A 21 -18.36 -11.45 9.03
C ASN A 21 -17.85 -10.67 7.81
N ALA A 22 -17.84 -9.35 7.91
CA ALA A 22 -17.34 -8.46 6.88
C ALA A 22 -16.46 -7.38 7.49
N VAL A 23 -15.55 -6.83 6.68
CA VAL A 23 -14.77 -5.65 7.03
C VAL A 23 -15.17 -4.54 6.08
N LEU A 24 -15.57 -3.40 6.63
CA LEU A 24 -15.80 -2.17 5.87
C LEU A 24 -14.51 -1.34 5.91
N VAL A 25 -14.05 -0.97 4.71
CA VAL A 25 -12.83 -0.19 4.48
C VAL A 25 -13.15 0.98 3.56
N SER A 26 -12.35 2.04 3.61
CA SER A 26 -12.47 3.12 2.64
C SER A 26 -12.08 2.60 1.24
N LEU A 27 -12.63 3.19 0.19
CA LEU A 27 -12.24 2.80 -1.18
C LEU A 27 -10.77 3.13 -1.45
N ALA A 28 -10.24 4.20 -0.84
CA ALA A 28 -8.85 4.59 -0.96
C ALA A 28 -7.91 3.53 -0.34
N ASP A 29 -8.26 3.03 0.86
CA ASP A 29 -7.51 1.96 1.52
C ASP A 29 -7.60 0.65 0.73
N TRP A 30 -8.78 0.31 0.23
CA TRP A 30 -8.94 -0.88 -0.62
C TRP A 30 -8.02 -0.83 -1.84
N ASN A 31 -7.99 0.29 -2.56
CA ASN A 31 -7.11 0.46 -3.72
C ASN A 31 -5.63 0.41 -3.32
N SER A 32 -5.25 1.02 -2.19
CA SER A 32 -3.87 1.03 -1.68
C SER A 32 -3.39 -0.36 -1.26
N ILE A 33 -4.27 -1.16 -0.67
CA ILE A 33 -4.00 -2.57 -0.33
C ILE A 33 -3.77 -3.38 -1.61
N GLN A 34 -4.63 -3.22 -2.62
CA GLN A 34 -4.49 -3.92 -3.90
C GLN A 34 -3.17 -3.56 -4.60
N GLU A 35 -2.82 -2.27 -4.67
CA GLU A 35 -1.57 -1.80 -5.26
C GLU A 35 -0.35 -2.35 -4.51
N THR A 36 -0.36 -2.32 -3.18
CA THR A 36 0.74 -2.86 -2.37
C THR A 36 0.93 -4.36 -2.60
N LEU A 37 -0.16 -5.12 -2.69
CA LEU A 37 -0.11 -6.55 -3.02
C LEU A 37 0.43 -6.81 -4.42
N PHE A 38 0.09 -5.96 -5.39
CA PHE A 38 0.61 -6.04 -6.75
C PHE A 38 2.12 -5.77 -6.79
N LEU A 39 2.59 -4.67 -6.19
CA LEU A 39 4.01 -4.31 -6.10
C LEU A 39 4.85 -5.35 -5.36
N SER A 40 4.25 -6.06 -4.40
CA SER A 40 4.89 -7.18 -3.71
C SER A 40 5.09 -8.37 -4.66
N GLN A 41 4.06 -8.74 -5.41
CA GLN A 41 4.10 -9.88 -6.33
C GLN A 41 5.03 -9.67 -7.52
N THR A 42 5.13 -8.43 -8.02
CA THR A 42 6.03 -8.09 -9.14
C THR A 42 7.49 -7.93 -8.70
N GLY A 43 7.77 -7.96 -7.40
CA GLY A 43 9.10 -7.76 -6.84
C GLY A 43 9.54 -6.28 -6.76
N THR A 44 8.69 -5.33 -7.18
CA THR A 44 8.97 -3.89 -7.11
C THR A 44 9.28 -3.44 -5.68
N LEU A 45 8.62 -4.02 -4.67
CA LEU A 45 8.91 -3.72 -3.26
C LEU A 45 10.35 -4.05 -2.83
N ASN A 46 11.03 -4.99 -3.51
CA ASN A 46 12.43 -5.30 -3.19
C ASN A 46 13.36 -4.16 -3.63
N THR A 47 13.11 -3.60 -4.82
CA THR A 47 13.85 -2.43 -5.32
C THR A 47 13.59 -1.21 -4.46
N VAL A 48 12.33 -0.99 -4.03
CA VAL A 48 11.98 0.09 -3.09
C VAL A 48 12.76 -0.07 -1.78
N LYS A 49 12.72 -1.25 -1.16
CA LYS A 49 13.47 -1.53 0.08
C LYS A 49 14.98 -1.40 -0.06
N ALA A 50 15.53 -1.73 -1.22
CA ALA A 50 16.95 -1.55 -1.50
C ALA A 50 17.33 -0.06 -1.52
N ARG A 51 16.49 0.77 -2.14
CA ARG A 51 16.67 2.23 -2.19
C ARG A 51 16.39 2.91 -0.86
N GLU A 52 15.43 2.45 -0.06
CA GLU A 52 15.20 2.98 1.29
C GLU A 52 16.40 2.77 2.23
N LYS A 53 17.20 1.74 1.97
CA LYS A 53 18.44 1.43 2.71
C LYS A 53 19.67 2.04 2.04
N ASP A 54 19.51 2.68 0.89
CA ASP A 54 20.60 3.32 0.21
C ASP A 54 20.83 4.70 0.84
N ASP A 55 21.89 4.79 1.65
CA ASP A 55 22.32 6.04 2.29
C ASP A 55 23.17 6.93 1.36
N SER A 56 23.21 6.64 0.04
CA SER A 56 23.97 7.44 -0.95
C SER A 56 23.43 8.87 -1.15
N GLY A 57 22.29 9.20 -0.54
CA GLY A 57 21.69 10.52 -0.54
C GLY A 57 20.57 10.65 -1.57
N SER A 58 20.25 11.89 -1.96
CA SER A 58 19.23 12.17 -2.98
C SER A 58 19.88 12.46 -4.32
N THR A 59 19.37 11.87 -5.39
CA THR A 59 19.74 12.20 -6.77
C THR A 59 18.68 13.12 -7.38
N ALA A 60 19.09 14.18 -8.08
CA ALA A 60 18.15 14.99 -8.85
C ALA A 60 17.59 14.17 -10.01
N VAL A 61 16.32 14.35 -10.37
CA VAL A 61 15.67 13.58 -11.44
C VAL A 61 16.41 13.70 -12.77
N ASP A 62 16.98 14.87 -13.04
CA ASP A 62 17.77 15.15 -14.26
C ASP A 62 19.13 14.43 -14.29
N ASP A 63 19.61 13.99 -13.13
CA ASP A 63 20.90 13.28 -12.97
C ASP A 63 20.73 11.76 -12.89
N ILE A 64 19.49 11.24 -13.01
CA ILE A 64 19.22 9.80 -13.02
C ILE A 64 19.58 9.23 -14.40
N ASP A 65 20.55 8.33 -14.43
CA ASP A 65 20.81 7.49 -15.59
C ASP A 65 19.75 6.36 -15.66
N TRP A 66 18.70 6.61 -16.44
CA TRP A 66 17.60 5.66 -16.64
C TRP A 66 18.00 4.41 -17.43
N GLU A 67 19.11 4.43 -18.17
CA GLU A 67 19.58 3.26 -18.93
C GLU A 67 20.40 2.29 -18.06
N ALA A 68 20.92 2.76 -16.93
CA ALA A 68 21.72 1.98 -15.98
C ALA A 68 20.93 1.39 -14.80
N LEU A 69 19.60 1.59 -14.77
CA LEU A 69 18.66 1.15 -13.73
C LEU A 69 17.87 -0.10 -14.12
#